data_AF-A0A419T6D1-F1
#
_entry.id   AF-A0A419T6D1-F1
#
_cell.length_a   1.000
_cell.length_b   1.000
_cell.length_c   1.000
_cell.angle_alpha   90.00
_cell.angle_beta   90.00
_cell.angle_gamma   90.00
#
_symmetry.space_group_name_H-M   'P 1'
#
loop_
_entity.id
_entity.type
_entity.pdbx_description
1 polymer ?
#
loop_
_entity_poly.entity_id
_entity_poly.type
_entity_poly.pdbx_seq_one_letter_code
_entity_poly.pdbx_strand_id
1 'polypeptide(L)'
;MPLKKLMVVIILALIINSSVVFGSDLTIAKKIEINIPERKLTLYSNNKIVKNYPVAVGKSNSQTPVGNFSVINKVVNPYYKKANIPGGSERNPLGNRWIGFKPHYGIHGNSNPSSIGTFASAGCVRMYERDVKEIYNLVSLNTPVTVKYELFHILNDIEGKDPILVVYPDYYNKVKNMNKKIDEMLDKIELNNKLTKEKINKLKKLVNEKVTVFSDKWTFFINGKYITKDIIVRDNKFYINKDKISKFFNIKIPSLESGVEGFFMGNSILQVENEGKKYILIDDLKKFLGGKINIDYEINKINYSTEYILLNNRLLKGKIRDLRTDPKISLSAICKFLDINIRIENNKLKLVKNNGKEIKYIIYNNEPYISIKLLEKEFGIKSDIFTLNKHVKLYKDPEIIFKNTIYKGKLIDNEIYIPYRIFFKDKITKKTILKPVIIFDFKRIAMKDIDGELYVKLSDIKKYLRIEKDPYNLKLYIEKREFK
;
A
#
# COMPACT_ATOMS: atom_id res chain seq x y z
N MET A 1 12.19 70.00 27.55
CA MET A 1 11.81 70.34 26.16
C MET A 1 13.07 70.72 25.38
N PRO A 2 13.27 70.34 24.11
CA PRO A 2 12.67 69.27 23.28
C PRO A 2 13.75 68.22 22.87
N LEU A 3 13.46 66.94 22.59
CA LEU A 3 12.83 66.34 21.41
C LEU A 3 13.40 66.81 20.04
N LYS A 4 13.72 65.82 19.18
CA LYS A 4 14.00 65.90 17.73
C LYS A 4 15.45 66.19 17.31
N LYS A 5 16.31 65.17 17.31
CA LYS A 5 17.36 64.89 16.29
C LYS A 5 18.17 63.64 16.67
N LEU A 6 17.53 62.47 16.74
CA LEU A 6 18.26 61.19 16.62
C LEU A 6 17.33 60.05 16.14
N MET A 7 16.41 60.37 15.23
CA MET A 7 16.07 59.42 14.18
C MET A 7 17.16 59.55 13.12
N VAL A 8 17.82 58.45 12.74
CA VAL A 8 17.98 58.00 11.34
C VAL A 8 19.13 56.98 11.16
N VAL A 9 20.13 56.85 12.05
CA VAL A 9 21.33 56.03 11.71
C VAL A 9 21.44 54.64 12.36
N ILE A 10 20.68 54.29 13.39
CA ILE A 10 20.86 52.99 14.10
C ILE A 10 19.78 51.94 13.79
N ILE A 11 18.71 52.30 13.07
CA ILE A 11 17.67 51.33 12.64
C ILE A 11 17.86 50.91 11.15
N LEU A 12 18.89 51.43 10.46
CA LEU A 12 19.23 51.03 9.09
C LEU A 12 20.35 49.98 8.98
N ALA A 13 20.82 49.41 10.10
CA ALA A 13 21.84 48.34 10.12
C ALA A 13 21.33 47.01 10.70
N LEU A 14 20.00 46.86 10.84
CA LEU A 14 19.33 45.62 11.26
C LEU A 14 18.46 45.00 10.15
N ILE A 15 18.72 45.41 8.90
CA ILE A 15 18.13 44.81 7.71
C ILE A 15 19.28 44.19 6.93
N ILE A 16 19.09 42.97 6.43
CA ILE A 16 20.05 42.11 5.72
C ILE A 16 20.84 41.17 6.65
N ASN A 17 20.12 40.28 7.34
CA ASN A 17 20.58 38.90 7.56
C ASN A 17 19.41 37.92 7.70
N SER A 18 18.28 38.22 7.05
CA SER A 18 17.35 37.16 6.66
C SER A 18 17.94 36.55 5.39
N SER A 19 18.88 35.61 5.56
CA SER A 19 19.12 34.61 4.54
C SER A 19 17.77 33.97 4.26
N VAL A 20 17.14 34.41 3.18
CA VAL A 20 16.07 33.67 2.53
C VAL A 20 16.74 32.36 2.14
N VAL A 21 16.58 31.35 3.01
CA VAL A 21 16.84 29.97 2.64
C VAL A 21 15.79 29.69 1.57
N PHE A 22 16.16 29.97 0.32
CA PHE A 22 15.53 29.35 -0.83
C PHE A 22 15.48 27.88 -0.48
N GLY A 23 14.26 27.36 -0.31
CA GLY A 23 14.05 25.98 0.08
C GLY A 23 14.91 25.13 -0.83
N SER A 24 15.92 24.48 -0.26
CA SER A 24 16.57 23.37 -0.93
C SER A 24 15.42 22.46 -1.33
N ASP A 25 15.25 22.22 -2.64
CA ASP A 25 14.51 21.06 -3.09
C ASP A 25 15.04 19.89 -2.26
N LEU A 26 14.30 19.47 -1.24
CA LEU A 26 14.66 18.36 -0.39
C LEU A 26 14.68 17.18 -1.33
N THR A 27 15.86 16.87 -1.87
CA THR A 27 16.04 15.75 -2.79
C THR A 27 15.52 14.52 -2.06
N ILE A 28 14.38 14.00 -2.52
CA ILE A 28 13.70 12.90 -1.87
C ILE A 28 14.66 11.71 -1.88
N ALA A 29 15.23 11.39 -0.71
CA ALA A 29 16.24 10.37 -0.58
C ALA A 29 15.58 9.00 -0.71
N LYS A 30 15.79 8.35 -1.85
CA LYS A 30 15.32 6.98 -2.11
C LYS A 30 16.42 5.99 -1.76
N LYS A 31 16.04 4.82 -1.26
CA LYS A 31 16.93 3.67 -1.09
C LYS A 31 16.20 2.37 -1.34
N ILE A 32 16.95 1.36 -1.74
CA ILE A 32 16.48 -0.01 -1.94
C ILE A 32 17.04 -0.88 -0.83
N GLU A 33 16.21 -1.71 -0.21
CA GLU A 33 16.65 -2.81 0.62
C GLU A 33 16.14 -4.13 0.04
N ILE A 34 16.99 -5.15 0.00
CA ILE A 34 16.64 -6.49 -0.46
C ILE A 34 16.92 -7.45 0.69
N ASN A 35 15.91 -8.18 1.14
CA ASN A 35 16.09 -9.26 2.10
C ASN A 35 15.99 -10.61 1.39
N ILE A 36 17.11 -11.35 1.37
CA ILE A 36 17.26 -12.58 0.59
C ILE A 36 16.33 -13.70 1.11
N PRO A 37 16.34 -14.10 2.40
CA PRO A 37 15.43 -15.14 2.91
C PRO A 37 13.95 -14.84 2.71
N GLU A 38 13.56 -13.57 2.80
CA GLU A 38 12.18 -13.12 2.57
C GLU A 38 11.81 -13.03 1.08
N ARG A 39 12.83 -12.97 0.19
CA ARG A 39 12.66 -12.78 -1.26
C ARG A 39 11.83 -11.53 -1.57
N LYS A 40 12.17 -10.46 -0.85
CA LYS A 40 11.48 -9.16 -0.89
C LYS A 40 12.47 -8.04 -1.16
N LEU A 41 12.07 -7.14 -2.05
CA LEU A 41 12.71 -5.85 -2.25
C LEU A 41 11.78 -4.76 -1.68
N THR A 42 12.30 -3.90 -0.83
CA THR A 42 11.61 -2.75 -0.24
C THR A 42 12.19 -1.46 -0.81
N LEU A 43 11.33 -0.63 -1.40
CA LEU A 43 11.69 0.73 -1.81
C LEU A 43 11.30 1.71 -0.70
N TYR A 44 12.25 2.54 -0.29
CA TYR A 44 12.04 3.61 0.67
C TYR A 44 12.15 4.99 0.02
N SER A 45 11.47 5.96 0.63
CA SER A 45 11.54 7.38 0.34
C SER A 45 11.55 8.13 1.66
N ASN A 46 12.61 8.87 1.97
CA ASN A 46 12.80 9.56 3.25
C ASN A 46 12.58 8.61 4.45
N ASN A 47 13.18 7.41 4.39
CA ASN A 47 13.03 6.32 5.37
C ASN A 47 11.62 5.77 5.59
N LYS A 48 10.62 6.21 4.82
CA LYS A 48 9.29 5.60 4.79
C LYS A 48 9.22 4.54 3.69
N ILE A 49 8.59 3.41 3.99
CA ILE A 49 8.32 2.37 2.98
C ILE A 49 7.36 2.95 1.95
N VAL A 50 7.80 2.98 0.69
CA VAL A 50 6.95 3.29 -0.46
C VAL A 50 6.23 2.02 -0.88
N LYS A 51 7.00 0.95 -1.12
CA LYS A 51 6.46 -0.29 -1.70
C LYS A 51 7.36 -1.49 -1.45
N ASN A 52 6.73 -2.66 -1.38
CA ASN A 52 7.40 -3.96 -1.32
C ASN A 52 7.12 -4.75 -2.60
N TYR A 53 8.15 -5.40 -3.13
CA TYR A 53 8.11 -6.19 -4.35
C TYR A 53 8.57 -7.62 -4.08
N PRO A 54 7.90 -8.63 -4.65
CA PRO A 54 8.42 -9.99 -4.62
C PRO A 54 9.58 -10.09 -5.60
N VAL A 55 10.65 -10.78 -5.21
CA VAL A 55 11.83 -10.97 -6.07
C VAL A 55 12.25 -12.43 -6.13
N ALA A 56 12.99 -12.81 -7.18
CA ALA A 56 13.81 -14.02 -7.15
C ALA A 56 15.26 -13.64 -6.85
N VAL A 57 15.94 -14.47 -6.09
CA VAL A 57 17.34 -14.26 -5.67
C VAL A 57 18.23 -15.43 -6.08
N GLY A 58 19.53 -15.30 -5.85
CA GLY A 58 20.54 -16.30 -6.20
C GLY A 58 20.33 -17.63 -5.51
N LYS A 59 20.72 -18.74 -6.12
CA LYS A 59 20.72 -20.06 -5.47
C LYS A 59 21.79 -20.14 -4.38
N SER A 60 21.77 -21.18 -3.55
CA SER A 60 22.79 -21.40 -2.51
C SER A 60 24.22 -21.48 -3.06
N ASN A 61 24.39 -22.03 -4.27
CA ASN A 61 25.67 -22.12 -4.99
C ASN A 61 26.02 -20.89 -5.83
N SER A 62 25.12 -19.91 -5.94
CA SER A 62 25.28 -18.70 -6.74
C SER A 62 24.58 -17.54 -6.03
N GLN A 63 25.06 -17.28 -4.82
CA GLN A 63 24.40 -16.41 -3.85
C GLN A 63 24.28 -14.98 -4.36
N THR A 64 23.18 -14.32 -4.04
CA THR A 64 23.11 -12.86 -4.15
C THR A 64 24.06 -12.25 -3.11
N PRO A 65 24.94 -11.32 -3.51
CA PRO A 65 25.96 -10.77 -2.61
C PRO A 65 25.30 -9.89 -1.54
N VAL A 66 25.64 -10.13 -0.28
CA VAL A 66 25.22 -9.32 0.87
C VAL A 66 26.16 -8.12 0.98
N GLY A 67 25.62 -6.94 1.29
CA GLY A 67 26.43 -5.74 1.47
C GLY A 67 25.66 -4.45 1.18
N ASN A 68 26.40 -3.35 1.28
CA ASN A 68 25.93 -2.02 0.89
C ASN A 68 26.52 -1.67 -0.47
N PHE A 69 25.64 -1.24 -1.36
CA PHE A 69 25.95 -0.90 -2.75
C PHE A 69 25.22 0.38 -3.14
N SER A 70 25.38 0.79 -4.39
CA SER A 70 24.60 1.86 -4.99
C SER A 70 24.25 1.49 -6.43
N VAL A 71 23.23 2.12 -7.00
CA VAL A 71 22.92 1.97 -8.43
C VAL A 71 24.07 2.55 -9.26
N ILE A 72 24.80 1.69 -9.98
CA ILE A 72 25.97 2.07 -10.78
C ILE A 72 25.63 2.30 -12.25
N ASN A 73 24.61 1.61 -12.78
CA ASN A 73 24.14 1.81 -14.15
C ASN A 73 22.69 1.36 -14.32
N LYS A 74 22.06 1.84 -15.39
CA LYS A 74 20.67 1.56 -15.76
C LYS A 74 20.57 1.35 -17.26
N VAL A 75 19.90 0.28 -17.70
CA VAL A 75 19.73 -0.04 -19.13
C VAL A 75 18.27 -0.37 -19.43
N VAL A 76 17.72 0.26 -20.47
CA VAL A 76 16.44 -0.10 -21.07
C VAL A 76 16.71 -1.20 -22.11
N ASN A 77 15.91 -2.27 -22.08
CA ASN A 77 16.00 -3.39 -23.01
C ASN A 77 17.45 -3.93 -23.12
N PRO A 78 18.04 -4.44 -22.03
CA PRO A 78 19.42 -4.92 -22.01
C PRO A 78 19.63 -6.08 -22.98
N TYR A 79 20.73 -6.05 -23.75
CA TYR A 79 21.17 -7.18 -24.57
C TYR A 79 21.72 -8.32 -23.70
N TYR A 80 21.30 -9.56 -23.96
CA TYR A 80 21.78 -10.72 -23.21
C TYR A 80 22.88 -11.46 -23.98
N LYS A 81 24.13 -11.07 -23.69
CA LYS A 81 25.33 -11.53 -24.38
C LYS A 81 25.51 -13.06 -24.40
N LYS A 82 25.21 -13.75 -23.29
CA LYS A 82 25.47 -15.19 -23.15
C LYS A 82 24.73 -16.06 -24.17
N ALA A 83 23.57 -15.62 -24.64
CA ALA A 83 22.79 -16.35 -25.64
C ALA A 83 22.45 -15.49 -26.87
N ASN A 84 23.19 -14.40 -27.08
CA ASN A 84 22.99 -13.46 -28.19
C ASN A 84 21.51 -13.02 -28.37
N ILE A 85 20.80 -12.74 -27.27
CA ILE A 85 19.39 -12.35 -27.35
C ILE A 85 19.29 -10.81 -27.38
N PRO A 86 18.64 -10.23 -28.42
CA PRO A 86 18.46 -8.79 -28.51
C PRO A 86 17.64 -8.23 -27.33
N GLY A 87 17.90 -6.96 -27.03
CA GLY A 87 17.10 -6.20 -26.09
C GLY A 87 15.64 -6.12 -26.53
N GLY A 88 14.69 -6.17 -25.58
CA GLY A 88 13.25 -6.04 -25.85
C GLY A 88 12.57 -7.32 -26.34
N SER A 89 13.32 -8.41 -26.56
CA SER A 89 12.75 -9.73 -26.81
C SER A 89 12.06 -10.28 -25.56
N GLU A 90 10.85 -10.83 -25.70
CA GLU A 90 10.11 -11.49 -24.60
C GLU A 90 10.86 -12.70 -24.01
N ARG A 91 11.76 -13.31 -24.80
CA ARG A 91 12.59 -14.43 -24.38
C ARG A 91 13.82 -14.00 -23.56
N ASN A 92 14.12 -12.70 -23.50
CA ASN A 92 15.31 -12.20 -22.85
C ASN A 92 15.24 -12.39 -21.32
N PRO A 93 16.15 -13.17 -20.70
CA PRO A 93 16.09 -13.46 -19.26
C PRO A 93 16.41 -12.25 -18.38
N LEU A 94 16.99 -11.18 -18.94
CA LEU A 94 17.20 -9.90 -18.25
C LEU A 94 15.94 -9.03 -18.26
N GLY A 95 14.96 -9.36 -19.09
CA GLY A 95 13.73 -8.60 -19.21
C GLY A 95 13.93 -7.23 -19.88
N ASN A 96 13.02 -6.30 -19.61
CA ASN A 96 13.05 -4.98 -20.27
C ASN A 96 13.85 -3.91 -19.53
N ARG A 97 14.28 -4.16 -18.29
CA ARG A 97 15.01 -3.17 -17.49
C ARG A 97 16.12 -3.85 -16.70
N TRP A 98 17.25 -3.17 -16.62
CA TRP A 98 18.40 -3.52 -15.80
C TRP A 98 18.80 -2.35 -14.91
N ILE A 99 19.04 -2.63 -13.63
CA ILE A 99 19.55 -1.70 -12.63
C ILE A 99 20.76 -2.38 -11.99
N GLY A 100 21.96 -2.06 -12.44
CA GLY A 100 23.18 -2.64 -11.88
C GLY A 100 23.51 -2.00 -10.53
N PHE A 101 23.92 -2.82 -9.58
CA PHE A 101 24.36 -2.35 -8.25
C PHE A 101 25.76 -2.85 -7.86
N LYS A 102 26.31 -3.81 -8.59
CA LYS A 102 27.70 -4.29 -8.47
C LYS A 102 28.13 -4.81 -9.83
N PRO A 103 29.44 -4.78 -10.20
CA PRO A 103 29.89 -5.38 -11.46
C PRO A 103 29.35 -6.81 -11.62
N HIS A 104 28.63 -7.05 -12.73
CA HIS A 104 27.93 -8.29 -13.09
C HIS A 104 26.67 -8.65 -12.26
N TYR A 105 26.21 -7.82 -11.33
CA TYR A 105 24.99 -8.03 -10.56
C TYR A 105 24.00 -6.87 -10.74
N GLY A 106 22.74 -7.22 -10.97
CA GLY A 106 21.68 -6.25 -11.16
C GLY A 106 20.34 -6.71 -10.61
N ILE A 107 19.49 -5.71 -10.38
CA ILE A 107 18.04 -5.86 -10.23
C ILE A 107 17.46 -5.72 -11.63
N HIS A 108 16.74 -6.73 -12.11
CA HIS A 108 16.30 -6.75 -13.51
C HIS A 108 14.93 -7.41 -13.68
N GLY A 109 14.38 -7.28 -14.88
CA GLY A 109 13.14 -7.94 -15.29
C GLY A 109 13.29 -9.45 -15.41
N ASN A 110 12.39 -10.11 -16.13
CA ASN A 110 12.41 -11.56 -16.21
C ASN A 110 11.51 -12.08 -17.34
N SER A 111 12.00 -13.05 -18.13
CA SER A 111 11.19 -13.77 -19.11
C SER A 111 10.41 -14.95 -18.52
N ASN A 112 10.70 -15.37 -17.28
CA ASN A 112 9.97 -16.43 -16.59
C ASN A 112 9.34 -15.96 -15.27
N PRO A 113 8.15 -15.31 -15.30
CA PRO A 113 7.48 -14.78 -14.11
C PRO A 113 7.27 -15.80 -12.98
N SER A 114 7.21 -17.10 -13.29
CA SER A 114 7.02 -18.15 -12.28
C SER A 114 8.20 -18.29 -11.32
N SER A 115 9.40 -17.82 -11.70
CA SER A 115 10.56 -17.86 -10.81
C SER A 115 10.52 -16.83 -9.67
N ILE A 116 9.65 -15.81 -9.75
CA ILE A 116 9.58 -14.76 -8.73
C ILE A 116 9.07 -15.34 -7.40
N GLY A 117 9.74 -15.02 -6.30
CA GLY A 117 9.48 -15.62 -5.00
C GLY A 117 10.24 -16.93 -4.76
N THR A 118 11.26 -17.26 -5.56
CA THR A 118 12.11 -18.46 -5.41
C THR A 118 13.61 -18.13 -5.42
N PHE A 119 14.45 -19.12 -5.08
CA PHE A 119 15.91 -19.08 -5.28
C PHE A 119 16.24 -19.66 -6.66
N ALA A 120 16.34 -18.79 -7.67
CA ALA A 120 16.37 -19.22 -9.07
C ALA A 120 17.50 -18.62 -9.91
N SER A 121 18.08 -17.50 -9.49
CA SER A 121 19.06 -16.79 -10.31
C SER A 121 20.49 -17.27 -10.04
N ALA A 122 21.43 -16.79 -10.86
CA ALA A 122 22.86 -16.93 -10.65
C ALA A 122 23.46 -15.76 -9.81
N GLY A 123 22.66 -15.20 -8.90
CA GLY A 123 23.06 -14.12 -7.99
C GLY A 123 22.36 -12.78 -8.22
N CYS A 124 21.84 -12.53 -9.42
CA CYS A 124 21.05 -11.32 -9.71
C CYS A 124 19.67 -11.33 -9.03
N VAL A 125 19.02 -10.17 -8.93
CA VAL A 125 17.69 -10.03 -8.36
C VAL A 125 16.67 -9.88 -9.47
N ARG A 126 15.80 -10.88 -9.66
CA ARG A 126 14.75 -10.85 -10.70
C ARG A 126 13.46 -10.28 -10.15
N MET A 127 12.76 -9.50 -10.95
CA MET A 127 11.45 -8.93 -10.63
C MET A 127 10.44 -9.25 -11.74
N TYR A 128 9.15 -9.05 -11.47
CA TYR A 128 8.16 -8.98 -12.54
C TYR A 128 8.46 -7.79 -13.46
N GLU A 129 8.16 -7.93 -14.76
CA GLU A 129 8.38 -6.88 -15.78
C GLU A 129 7.74 -5.54 -15.42
N ARG A 130 6.52 -5.57 -14.87
CA ARG A 130 5.82 -4.38 -14.37
C ARG A 130 6.60 -3.71 -13.24
N ASP A 131 6.97 -4.50 -12.24
CA ASP A 131 7.60 -4.01 -11.01
C ASP A 131 8.99 -3.42 -11.29
N VAL A 132 9.79 -4.05 -12.17
CA VAL A 132 11.09 -3.50 -12.55
C VAL A 132 10.96 -2.19 -13.35
N LYS A 133 9.94 -2.06 -14.20
CA LYS A 133 9.69 -0.80 -14.94
C LYS A 133 9.33 0.33 -14.00
N GLU A 134 8.52 0.06 -12.98
CA GLU A 134 8.16 1.03 -11.95
C GLU A 134 9.39 1.48 -11.16
N ILE A 135 10.12 0.56 -10.55
CA ILE A 135 11.29 0.91 -9.73
C ILE A 135 12.41 1.58 -10.56
N TYR A 136 12.61 1.16 -11.82
CA TYR A 136 13.55 1.79 -12.75
C TYR A 136 13.25 3.28 -12.94
N ASN A 137 11.98 3.67 -13.00
CA ASN A 137 11.60 5.08 -13.13
C ASN A 137 11.72 5.85 -11.81
N LEU A 138 11.64 5.15 -10.67
CA LEU A 138 11.72 5.77 -9.35
C LEU A 138 13.15 6.00 -8.88
N VAL A 139 14.11 5.14 -9.21
CA VAL A 139 15.49 5.24 -8.70
C VAL A 139 16.45 5.89 -9.69
N SER A 140 17.43 6.61 -9.17
CA SER A 140 18.50 7.27 -9.94
C SER A 140 19.84 6.57 -9.75
N LEU A 141 20.86 6.93 -10.54
CA LEU A 141 22.25 6.57 -10.22
C LEU A 141 22.58 7.01 -8.79
N ASN A 142 23.48 6.27 -8.14
CA ASN A 142 23.88 6.45 -6.75
C ASN A 142 22.78 6.21 -5.70
N THR A 143 21.56 5.80 -6.09
CA THR A 143 20.55 5.34 -5.13
C THR A 143 21.13 4.19 -4.30
N PRO A 144 21.16 4.28 -2.95
CA PRO A 144 21.69 3.20 -2.11
C PRO A 144 20.91 1.90 -2.29
N VAL A 145 21.63 0.79 -2.34
CA VAL A 145 21.09 -0.57 -2.42
C VAL A 145 21.72 -1.40 -1.30
N THR A 146 20.94 -1.77 -0.29
CA THR A 146 21.40 -2.65 0.79
C THR A 146 20.83 -4.04 0.57
N VAL A 147 21.70 -5.03 0.39
CA VAL A 147 21.31 -6.44 0.33
C VAL A 147 21.62 -7.09 1.67
N LYS A 148 20.59 -7.65 2.30
CA LYS A 148 20.63 -8.24 3.63
C LYS A 148 20.28 -9.72 3.59
N TYR A 149 20.73 -10.41 4.63
CA TYR A 149 20.42 -11.81 4.89
C TYR A 149 19.87 -11.92 6.31
N GLU A 150 18.66 -11.40 6.50
CA GLU A 150 17.96 -11.34 7.79
C GLU A 150 16.91 -12.46 7.84
N LEU A 151 17.08 -13.38 8.79
CA LEU A 151 16.21 -14.56 8.94
C LEU A 151 15.15 -14.36 10.02
N PHE A 152 15.41 -13.48 10.99
CA PHE A 152 14.60 -13.31 12.18
C PHE A 152 13.81 -12.01 12.08
N HIS A 153 12.48 -12.09 12.21
CA HIS A 153 11.60 -10.94 12.13
C HIS A 153 10.65 -10.94 13.32
N ILE A 154 10.72 -9.88 14.14
CA ILE A 154 9.69 -9.59 15.11
C ILE A 154 8.61 -8.78 14.39
N LEU A 155 7.40 -9.31 14.33
CA LEU A 155 6.26 -8.66 13.71
C LEU A 155 5.23 -8.33 14.79
N ASN A 156 4.80 -7.08 14.82
CA ASN A 156 3.62 -6.67 15.58
C ASN A 156 2.38 -6.79 14.69
N ASP A 157 1.24 -6.97 15.34
CA ASP A 157 -0.06 -7.00 14.69
C ASP A 157 -0.39 -5.65 14.02
N ILE A 158 -1.55 -5.54 13.35
CA ILE A 158 -1.92 -4.30 12.63
C ILE A 158 -2.16 -3.09 13.54
N GLU A 159 -2.09 -3.26 14.86
CA GLU A 159 -2.22 -2.21 15.86
C GLU A 159 -0.91 -1.92 16.58
N GLY A 160 0.18 -2.59 16.19
CA GLY A 160 1.49 -2.44 16.82
C GLY A 160 1.61 -3.20 18.14
N LYS A 161 0.74 -4.17 18.40
CA LYS A 161 0.71 -4.99 19.62
C LYS A 161 1.04 -6.44 19.30
N ASP A 162 1.07 -7.28 20.34
CA ASP A 162 1.12 -8.74 20.23
C ASP A 162 2.26 -9.25 19.32
N PRO A 163 3.53 -8.99 19.68
CA PRO A 163 4.66 -9.41 18.86
C PRO A 163 4.69 -10.93 18.68
N ILE A 164 5.07 -11.34 17.47
CA ILE A 164 5.42 -12.71 17.12
C ILE A 164 6.82 -12.74 16.52
N LEU A 165 7.48 -13.90 16.57
CA LEU A 165 8.75 -14.12 15.89
C LEU A 165 8.54 -14.99 14.66
N VAL A 166 8.92 -14.49 13.49
CA VAL A 166 8.96 -15.23 12.23
C VAL A 166 10.42 -15.54 11.90
N VAL A 167 10.73 -16.81 11.65
CA VAL A 167 12.08 -17.28 11.34
C VAL A 167 12.08 -17.95 9.97
N TYR A 168 12.94 -17.48 9.08
CA TYR A 168 13.17 -18.08 7.77
C TYR A 168 14.26 -19.16 7.85
N PRO A 169 14.17 -20.23 7.03
CA PRO A 169 15.28 -21.18 6.89
C PRO A 169 16.58 -20.49 6.47
N ASP A 170 17.70 -21.06 6.89
CA ASP A 170 19.02 -20.58 6.50
C ASP A 170 19.45 -21.13 5.14
N TYR A 171 18.82 -20.63 4.08
CA TYR A 171 19.02 -21.06 2.70
C TYR A 171 20.49 -21.05 2.18
N TYR A 172 21.35 -20.22 2.77
CA TYR A 172 22.77 -20.03 2.41
C TYR A 172 23.74 -20.53 3.49
N ASN A 173 23.26 -21.18 4.55
CA ASN A 173 24.06 -21.70 5.66
C ASN A 173 25.01 -20.66 6.30
N LYS A 174 24.50 -19.44 6.56
CA LYS A 174 25.28 -18.33 7.14
C LYS A 174 25.18 -18.21 8.66
N VAL A 175 24.25 -18.92 9.30
CA VAL A 175 23.97 -18.81 10.73
C VAL A 175 24.61 -19.97 11.48
N LYS A 176 25.69 -19.67 12.23
CA LYS A 176 26.45 -20.68 13.00
C LYS A 176 25.64 -21.38 14.10
N ASN A 177 24.81 -20.65 14.84
CA ASN A 177 24.00 -21.21 15.92
C ASN A 177 22.56 -20.66 15.84
N MET A 178 21.72 -21.36 15.09
CA MET A 178 20.32 -21.00 14.87
C MET A 178 19.53 -21.01 16.18
N ASN A 179 19.65 -22.07 16.97
CA ASN A 179 18.87 -22.27 18.20
C ASN A 179 19.13 -21.17 19.23
N LYS A 180 20.40 -20.82 19.47
CA LYS A 180 20.76 -19.73 20.39
C LYS A 180 20.16 -18.40 19.95
N LYS A 181 20.23 -18.06 18.66
CA LYS A 181 19.63 -16.84 18.13
C LYS A 181 18.11 -16.82 18.27
N ILE A 182 17.45 -17.97 18.08
CA ILE A 182 16.01 -18.09 18.32
C ILE A 182 15.70 -17.76 19.79
N ASP A 183 16.43 -18.35 20.74
CA ASP A 183 16.24 -18.09 22.17
C ASP A 183 16.41 -16.60 22.50
N GLU A 184 17.49 -15.98 22.02
CA GLU A 184 17.73 -14.54 22.18
C GLU A 184 16.58 -13.68 21.61
N MET A 185 15.98 -14.07 20.49
CA MET A 185 14.84 -13.34 19.91
C MET A 185 13.55 -13.56 20.67
N LEU A 186 13.31 -14.77 21.20
CA LEU A 186 12.15 -15.09 22.02
C LEU A 186 12.17 -14.32 23.34
N ASP A 187 13.34 -14.17 23.95
CA ASP A 187 13.54 -13.39 25.17
C ASP A 187 13.22 -11.90 24.94
N LYS A 188 13.65 -11.32 23.81
CA LYS A 188 13.37 -9.92 23.45
C LYS A 188 11.88 -9.58 23.37
N ILE A 189 11.02 -10.56 23.12
CA ILE A 189 9.56 -10.38 23.03
C ILE A 189 8.81 -11.11 24.14
N GLU A 190 9.53 -11.56 25.18
CA GLU A 190 8.99 -12.25 26.35
C GLU A 190 8.15 -13.50 26.01
N LEU A 191 8.43 -14.14 24.87
CA LEU A 191 7.68 -15.29 24.40
C LEU A 191 8.22 -16.59 24.99
N ASN A 192 9.47 -16.59 25.48
CA ASN A 192 10.09 -17.74 26.12
C ASN A 192 9.33 -18.18 27.39
N ASN A 193 8.76 -17.23 28.13
CA ASN A 193 7.95 -17.49 29.32
C ASN A 193 6.51 -17.94 29.00
N LYS A 194 6.06 -17.78 27.76
CA LYS A 194 4.69 -18.07 27.31
C LYS A 194 4.58 -19.39 26.53
N LEU A 195 5.72 -19.99 26.18
CA LEU A 195 5.80 -21.23 25.41
C LEU A 195 6.43 -22.33 26.25
N THR A 196 5.93 -23.55 26.11
CA THR A 196 6.59 -24.72 26.73
C THR A 196 7.91 -25.02 26.00
N LYS A 197 8.89 -25.55 26.73
CA LYS A 197 10.18 -25.99 26.16
C LYS A 197 9.98 -26.99 25.02
N GLU A 198 9.02 -27.90 25.16
CA GLU A 198 8.66 -28.87 24.14
C GLU A 198 8.20 -28.18 22.84
N LYS A 199 7.27 -27.21 22.94
CA LYS A 199 6.80 -26.44 21.78
C LYS A 199 7.93 -25.67 21.12
N ILE A 200 8.81 -25.02 21.89
CA ILE A 200 9.98 -24.31 21.35
C ILE A 200 10.90 -25.29 20.58
N ASN A 201 11.21 -26.44 21.16
CA ASN A 201 12.08 -27.44 20.53
C ASN A 201 11.46 -28.00 19.24
N LYS A 202 10.15 -28.25 19.23
CA LYS A 202 9.42 -28.64 18.02
C LYS A 202 9.55 -27.57 16.92
N LEU A 203 9.27 -26.31 17.26
CA LEU A 203 9.34 -25.20 16.30
C LEU A 203 10.77 -24.98 15.78
N LYS A 204 11.80 -25.09 16.63
CA LYS A 204 13.21 -24.98 16.22
C LYS A 204 13.58 -26.00 15.15
N LYS A 205 13.08 -27.24 15.22
CA LYS A 205 13.30 -28.27 14.19
C LYS A 205 12.72 -27.85 12.84
N LEU A 206 11.50 -27.31 12.85
CA LEU A 206 10.78 -26.88 11.63
C LEU A 206 11.45 -25.71 10.89
N VAL A 207 12.28 -24.91 11.57
CA VAL A 207 12.99 -23.76 10.95
C VAL A 207 13.87 -24.19 9.77
N ASN A 208 14.42 -25.40 9.80
CA ASN A 208 15.25 -25.90 8.69
C ASN A 208 14.43 -26.27 7.44
N GLU A 209 13.14 -26.55 7.60
CA GLU A 209 12.27 -27.05 6.55
C GLU A 209 11.41 -25.93 5.94
N LYS A 210 10.88 -25.04 6.80
CA LYS A 210 9.92 -24.02 6.40
C LYS A 210 10.00 -22.75 7.25
N VAL A 211 9.43 -21.68 6.70
CA VAL A 211 9.24 -20.42 7.45
C VAL A 211 8.36 -20.72 8.65
N THR A 212 8.92 -20.54 9.84
CA THR A 212 8.29 -20.95 11.11
C THR A 212 7.89 -19.72 11.90
N VAL A 213 6.70 -19.78 12.50
CA VAL A 213 6.15 -18.73 13.35
C VAL A 213 6.16 -19.21 14.79
N PHE A 214 6.80 -18.45 15.67
CA PHE A 214 6.76 -18.63 17.11
C PHE A 214 5.70 -17.69 17.67
N SER A 215 4.65 -18.30 18.24
CA SER A 215 3.51 -17.61 18.85
C SER A 215 2.88 -18.49 19.92
N ASP A 216 2.42 -17.87 21.01
CA ASP A 216 1.65 -18.49 22.09
C ASP A 216 0.25 -18.91 21.63
N LYS A 217 -0.34 -18.16 20.70
CA LYS A 217 -1.68 -18.39 20.13
C LYS A 217 -1.65 -18.67 18.62
N TRP A 218 -2.80 -19.03 18.05
CA TRP A 218 -3.01 -19.06 16.60
C TRP A 218 -2.74 -17.68 15.99
N THR A 219 -2.14 -17.65 14.81
CA THR A 219 -1.81 -16.41 14.10
C THR A 219 -2.53 -16.32 12.77
N PHE A 220 -3.04 -15.14 12.44
CA PHE A 220 -3.71 -14.88 11.17
C PHE A 220 -2.92 -13.91 10.31
N PHE A 221 -2.72 -14.29 9.05
CA PHE A 221 -2.04 -13.51 8.04
C PHE A 221 -2.93 -13.30 6.83
N ILE A 222 -2.87 -12.10 6.24
CA ILE A 222 -3.44 -11.83 4.92
C ILE A 222 -2.30 -11.50 3.96
N ASN A 223 -2.15 -12.29 2.89
CA ASN A 223 -1.09 -12.12 1.88
C ASN A 223 0.32 -11.93 2.50
N GLY A 224 0.63 -12.73 3.53
CA GLY A 224 1.92 -12.67 4.24
C GLY A 224 2.07 -11.54 5.26
N LYS A 225 1.11 -10.60 5.37
CA LYS A 225 1.10 -9.59 6.42
C LYS A 225 0.44 -10.14 7.68
N TYR A 226 1.14 -10.06 8.81
CA TYR A 226 0.58 -10.44 10.11
C TYR A 226 -0.56 -9.49 10.49
N ILE A 227 -1.73 -10.07 10.78
CA ILE A 227 -2.93 -9.31 11.12
C ILE A 227 -3.17 -9.29 12.61
N THR A 228 -3.24 -10.47 13.23
CA THR A 228 -3.58 -10.63 14.65
C THR A 228 -3.35 -12.06 15.12
N LYS A 229 -3.21 -12.24 16.43
CA LYS A 229 -3.38 -13.54 17.12
C LYS A 229 -4.67 -13.65 17.93
N ASP A 230 -5.53 -12.63 17.83
CA ASP A 230 -6.86 -12.58 18.46
C ASP A 230 -7.86 -13.41 17.63
N ILE A 231 -7.79 -14.72 17.85
CA ILE A 231 -8.52 -15.77 17.13
C ILE A 231 -9.12 -16.72 18.16
N ILE A 232 -10.37 -17.12 17.95
CA ILE A 232 -11.02 -18.17 18.73
C ILE A 232 -11.29 -19.39 17.86
N VAL A 233 -11.29 -20.57 18.48
CA VAL A 233 -11.64 -21.83 17.83
C VAL A 233 -12.88 -22.37 18.51
N ARG A 234 -13.95 -22.59 17.75
CA ARG A 234 -15.21 -23.22 18.23
C ARG A 234 -15.71 -24.18 17.15
N ASP A 235 -16.11 -25.39 17.54
CA ASP A 235 -16.63 -26.42 16.63
C ASP A 235 -15.71 -26.67 15.41
N ASN A 236 -14.40 -26.79 15.66
CA ASN A 236 -13.36 -26.93 14.64
C ASN A 236 -13.32 -25.81 13.58
N LYS A 237 -13.95 -24.66 13.85
CA LYS A 237 -13.94 -23.47 13.01
C LYS A 237 -13.14 -22.35 13.65
N PHE A 238 -12.46 -21.58 12.81
CA PHE A 238 -11.66 -20.43 13.22
C PHE A 238 -12.44 -19.14 13.03
N TYR A 239 -12.51 -18.35 14.09
CA TYR A 239 -13.11 -17.03 14.06
C TYR A 239 -12.07 -15.98 14.39
N ILE A 240 -12.07 -14.89 13.64
CA ILE A 240 -11.13 -13.79 13.79
C ILE A 240 -11.82 -12.56 14.35
N ASN A 241 -11.11 -11.82 15.21
CA ASN A 241 -11.59 -10.54 15.72
C ASN A 241 -12.03 -9.62 14.56
N LYS A 242 -13.31 -9.24 14.60
CA LYS A 242 -13.97 -8.44 13.57
C LYS A 242 -13.33 -7.08 13.36
N ASP A 243 -12.92 -6.43 14.45
CA ASP A 243 -12.38 -5.07 14.41
C ASP A 243 -11.01 -5.05 13.73
N LYS A 244 -10.23 -6.14 13.85
CA LYS A 244 -8.97 -6.29 13.11
C LYS A 244 -9.21 -6.36 11.60
N ILE A 245 -10.23 -7.10 11.16
CA ILE A 245 -10.62 -7.18 9.73
C ILE A 245 -11.17 -5.84 9.23
N SER A 246 -12.06 -5.23 10.00
CA SER A 246 -12.61 -3.88 9.77
C SER A 246 -11.51 -2.85 9.56
N LYS A 247 -10.51 -2.82 10.45
CA LYS A 247 -9.36 -1.93 10.38
C LYS A 247 -8.44 -2.22 9.19
N PHE A 248 -8.14 -3.49 8.92
CA PHE A 248 -7.28 -3.88 7.80
C PHE A 248 -7.84 -3.46 6.45
N PHE A 249 -9.13 -3.68 6.24
CA PHE A 249 -9.81 -3.37 4.98
C PHE A 249 -10.43 -1.95 4.95
N ASN A 250 -10.38 -1.24 6.08
CA ASN A 250 -10.98 0.08 6.27
C ASN A 250 -12.47 0.11 5.87
N ILE A 251 -13.23 -0.86 6.37
CA ILE A 251 -14.68 -1.01 6.14
C ILE A 251 -15.41 -1.16 7.47
N LYS A 252 -16.67 -0.75 7.51
CA LYS A 252 -17.53 -1.04 8.66
C LYS A 252 -18.11 -2.45 8.51
N ILE A 253 -18.15 -3.17 9.63
CA ILE A 253 -18.82 -4.47 9.75
C ILE A 253 -19.88 -4.30 10.86
N PRO A 254 -21.04 -3.70 10.52
CA PRO A 254 -22.08 -3.42 11.51
C PRO A 254 -22.65 -4.71 12.08
N SER A 255 -23.11 -4.64 13.32
CA SER A 255 -23.89 -5.69 13.97
C SER A 255 -25.34 -5.25 14.04
N LEU A 256 -26.26 -6.20 13.91
CA LEU A 256 -27.66 -6.01 14.26
C LEU A 256 -27.82 -5.90 15.79
N GLU A 257 -28.98 -5.42 16.24
CA GLU A 257 -29.31 -5.24 17.66
C GLU A 257 -29.20 -6.54 18.45
N SER A 258 -29.56 -7.67 17.83
CA SER A 258 -29.38 -9.02 18.42
C SER A 258 -27.92 -9.36 18.72
N GLY A 259 -26.97 -8.64 18.13
CA GLY A 259 -25.53 -8.83 18.31
C GLY A 259 -24.93 -10.02 17.56
N VAL A 260 -25.75 -11.03 17.26
CA VAL A 260 -25.40 -12.31 16.60
C VAL A 260 -25.21 -12.16 15.09
N GLU A 261 -25.98 -11.30 14.43
CA GLU A 261 -25.85 -11.10 12.99
C GLU A 261 -25.17 -9.77 12.67
N GLY A 262 -24.44 -9.74 11.55
CA GLY A 262 -23.84 -8.53 11.02
C GLY A 262 -23.74 -8.53 9.51
N PHE A 263 -23.19 -7.47 8.93
CA PHE A 263 -23.06 -7.35 7.49
C PHE A 263 -21.61 -7.17 7.06
N PHE A 264 -21.16 -8.02 6.14
CA PHE A 264 -19.86 -7.90 5.48
C PHE A 264 -20.07 -7.68 3.99
N MET A 265 -19.77 -6.47 3.52
CA MET A 265 -19.89 -6.08 2.10
C MET A 265 -21.30 -6.33 1.53
N GLY A 266 -22.33 -6.08 2.34
CA GLY A 266 -23.75 -6.24 1.98
C GLY A 266 -24.29 -7.66 2.15
N ASN A 267 -23.49 -8.62 2.64
CA ASN A 267 -23.96 -9.98 2.93
C ASN A 267 -24.07 -10.19 4.43
N SER A 268 -25.11 -10.91 4.87
CA SER A 268 -25.25 -11.30 6.27
C SER A 268 -24.13 -12.28 6.67
N ILE A 269 -23.62 -12.11 7.88
CA ILE A 269 -22.62 -12.95 8.53
C ILE A 269 -22.97 -13.19 9.99
N LEU A 270 -22.59 -14.36 10.50
CA LEU A 270 -22.69 -14.65 11.91
C LEU A 270 -21.50 -14.03 12.66
N GLN A 271 -21.80 -13.51 13.84
CA GLN A 271 -20.86 -12.96 14.79
C GLN A 271 -20.96 -13.74 16.09
N VAL A 272 -19.79 -14.07 16.63
CA VAL A 272 -19.66 -14.73 17.92
C VAL A 272 -19.06 -13.74 18.89
N GLU A 273 -19.64 -13.64 20.09
CA GLU A 273 -19.08 -12.83 21.17
C GLU A 273 -18.19 -13.67 22.10
N ASN A 274 -17.06 -13.08 22.49
CA ASN A 274 -16.13 -13.65 23.45
C ASN A 274 -15.42 -12.49 24.17
N GLU A 275 -15.53 -12.42 25.50
CA GLU A 275 -14.87 -11.38 26.32
C GLU A 275 -15.16 -9.93 25.84
N GLY A 276 -16.43 -9.65 25.49
CA GLY A 276 -16.86 -8.33 25.01
C GLY A 276 -16.35 -7.95 23.60
N LYS A 277 -15.70 -8.89 22.90
CA LYS A 277 -15.24 -8.72 21.52
C LYS A 277 -16.06 -9.58 20.57
N LYS A 278 -16.21 -9.10 19.34
CA LYS A 278 -16.93 -9.82 18.28
C LYS A 278 -15.98 -10.47 17.28
N TYR A 279 -16.30 -11.68 16.89
CA TYR A 279 -15.52 -12.51 15.99
C TYR A 279 -16.36 -12.96 14.81
N ILE A 280 -15.74 -13.05 13.64
CA ILE A 280 -16.38 -13.51 12.40
C ILE A 280 -15.69 -14.74 11.87
N LEU A 281 -16.43 -15.62 11.21
CA LEU A 281 -15.89 -16.85 10.66
C LEU A 281 -14.88 -16.53 9.55
N ILE A 282 -13.68 -17.13 9.59
CA ILE A 282 -12.66 -16.86 8.57
C ILE A 282 -13.13 -17.35 7.17
N ASP A 283 -13.91 -18.43 7.11
CA ASP A 283 -14.46 -18.93 5.85
C ASP A 283 -15.43 -17.95 5.18
N ASP A 284 -16.09 -17.07 5.93
CA ASP A 284 -16.91 -16.01 5.36
C ASP A 284 -16.06 -15.01 4.57
N LEU A 285 -14.83 -14.72 5.01
CA LEU A 285 -13.90 -13.90 4.23
C LEU A 285 -13.61 -14.56 2.87
N LYS A 286 -13.33 -15.86 2.85
CA LYS A 286 -13.11 -16.62 1.61
C LYS A 286 -14.37 -16.61 0.73
N LYS A 287 -15.55 -16.77 1.31
CA LYS A 287 -16.83 -16.75 0.58
C LYS A 287 -17.05 -15.41 -0.14
N PHE A 288 -16.78 -14.29 0.52
CA PHE A 288 -17.12 -12.96 -0.02
C PHE A 288 -16.00 -12.28 -0.80
N LEU A 289 -14.74 -12.57 -0.48
CA LEU A 289 -13.57 -11.99 -1.15
C LEU A 289 -12.85 -13.00 -2.06
N GLY A 290 -13.27 -14.26 -2.08
CA GLY A 290 -12.57 -15.32 -2.79
C GLY A 290 -11.24 -15.68 -2.15
N GLY A 291 -10.29 -16.18 -2.94
CA GLY A 291 -8.97 -16.55 -2.45
C GLY A 291 -8.90 -17.94 -1.82
N LYS A 292 -7.82 -18.19 -1.09
CA LYS A 292 -7.50 -19.49 -0.48
C LYS A 292 -7.07 -19.31 0.97
N ILE A 293 -7.54 -20.18 1.85
CA ILE A 293 -7.09 -20.28 3.23
C ILE A 293 -6.16 -21.50 3.31
N ASN A 294 -4.98 -21.32 3.88
CA ASN A 294 -4.07 -22.40 4.22
C ASN A 294 -3.83 -22.39 5.73
N ILE A 295 -3.96 -23.55 6.37
CA ILE A 295 -3.83 -23.71 7.82
C ILE A 295 -2.65 -24.64 8.07
N ASP A 296 -1.64 -24.15 8.77
CA ASP A 296 -0.50 -24.91 9.24
C ASP A 296 -0.67 -25.17 10.74
N TYR A 297 -1.09 -26.38 11.07
CA TYR A 297 -1.35 -26.83 12.44
C TYR A 297 -0.06 -27.06 13.24
N GLU A 298 1.10 -27.20 12.60
CA GLU A 298 2.35 -27.44 13.33
C GLU A 298 2.90 -26.16 13.96
N ILE A 299 2.62 -25.01 13.34
CA ILE A 299 3.05 -23.68 13.78
C ILE A 299 1.88 -22.76 14.14
N ASN A 300 0.67 -23.30 14.23
CA ASN A 300 -0.59 -22.58 14.52
C ASN A 300 -0.76 -21.31 13.66
N LYS A 301 -0.61 -21.44 12.34
CA LYS A 301 -0.68 -20.32 11.40
C LYS A 301 -1.81 -20.50 10.41
N ILE A 302 -2.65 -19.48 10.28
CA ILE A 302 -3.68 -19.36 9.26
C ILE A 302 -3.24 -18.27 8.30
N ASN A 303 -3.07 -18.62 7.03
CA ASN A 303 -2.73 -17.67 5.98
C ASN A 303 -3.87 -17.59 4.95
N TYR A 304 -4.53 -16.44 4.92
CA TYR A 304 -5.53 -16.11 3.92
C TYR A 304 -4.87 -15.37 2.74
N SER A 305 -4.86 -15.99 1.57
CA SER A 305 -4.32 -15.42 0.33
C SER A 305 -5.47 -15.00 -0.57
N THR A 306 -5.60 -13.69 -0.83
CA THR A 306 -6.67 -13.15 -1.68
C THR A 306 -6.21 -11.95 -2.51
N GLU A 307 -6.86 -11.73 -3.65
CA GLU A 307 -6.68 -10.53 -4.46
C GLU A 307 -7.81 -9.54 -4.14
N TYR A 308 -7.48 -8.29 -3.85
CA TYR A 308 -8.49 -7.29 -3.47
C TYR A 308 -8.22 -5.90 -4.02
N ILE A 309 -9.27 -5.08 -4.12
CA ILE A 309 -9.20 -3.72 -4.65
C ILE A 309 -9.50 -2.75 -3.51
N LEU A 310 -8.73 -1.66 -3.41
CA LEU A 310 -9.05 -0.53 -2.54
C LEU A 310 -9.39 0.68 -3.41
N LEU A 311 -10.52 1.33 -3.18
CA LEU A 311 -10.85 2.63 -3.77
C LEU A 311 -10.78 3.69 -2.67
N ASN A 312 -9.92 4.69 -2.84
CA ASN A 312 -9.64 5.71 -1.82
C ASN A 312 -9.34 5.08 -0.44
N ASN A 313 -8.53 4.02 -0.44
CA ASN A 313 -8.14 3.19 0.70
C ASN A 313 -9.26 2.45 1.44
N ARG A 314 -10.41 2.22 0.79
CA ARG A 314 -11.48 1.37 1.34
C ARG A 314 -11.69 0.17 0.44
N LEU A 315 -11.88 -1.00 1.04
CA LEU A 315 -12.11 -2.23 0.29
C LEU A 315 -13.31 -2.09 -0.65
N LEU A 316 -13.05 -2.41 -1.90
CA LEU A 316 -14.03 -2.41 -2.97
C LEU A 316 -14.33 -3.87 -3.37
N LYS A 317 -15.61 -4.24 -3.36
CA LYS A 317 -16.07 -5.55 -3.85
C LYS A 317 -15.77 -5.67 -5.34
N GLY A 318 -14.95 -6.64 -5.73
CA GLY A 318 -14.58 -6.84 -7.12
C GLY A 318 -13.54 -7.93 -7.29
N LYS A 319 -13.30 -8.30 -8.55
CA LYS A 319 -12.26 -9.27 -8.93
C LYS A 319 -11.15 -8.57 -9.69
N ILE A 320 -9.94 -9.06 -9.50
CA ILE A 320 -8.77 -8.67 -10.28
C ILE A 320 -8.40 -9.83 -11.20
N ARG A 321 -7.92 -9.50 -12.39
CA ARG A 321 -7.26 -10.43 -13.31
C ARG A 321 -5.89 -9.89 -13.64
N ASP A 322 -4.92 -10.80 -13.75
CA ASP A 322 -3.58 -10.51 -14.28
C ASP A 322 -2.84 -9.40 -13.51
N LEU A 323 -2.73 -9.57 -12.19
CA LEU A 323 -2.06 -8.60 -11.32
C LEU A 323 -0.57 -8.36 -11.69
N ARG A 324 0.06 -9.34 -12.34
CA ARG A 324 1.51 -9.37 -12.59
C ARG A 324 1.93 -8.63 -13.86
N THR A 325 1.03 -8.52 -14.85
CA THR A 325 1.37 -7.92 -16.14
C THR A 325 0.50 -6.73 -16.47
N ASP A 326 -0.79 -6.89 -16.78
CA ASP A 326 -1.73 -5.80 -17.06
C ASP A 326 -3.04 -5.99 -16.30
N PRO A 327 -3.12 -5.52 -15.04
CA PRO A 327 -4.25 -5.83 -14.20
C PRO A 327 -5.54 -5.21 -14.74
N LYS A 328 -6.58 -6.03 -14.68
CA LYS A 328 -7.94 -5.69 -15.10
C LYS A 328 -8.86 -5.91 -13.91
N ILE A 329 -9.83 -5.02 -13.73
CA ILE A 329 -10.81 -5.11 -12.65
C ILE A 329 -12.18 -5.39 -13.23
N SER A 330 -12.99 -6.16 -12.50
CA SER A 330 -14.37 -6.44 -12.91
C SER A 330 -15.16 -5.13 -12.99
N LEU A 331 -15.93 -4.95 -14.06
CA LEU A 331 -16.69 -3.72 -14.28
C LEU A 331 -17.76 -3.51 -13.21
N SER A 332 -18.37 -4.59 -12.73
CA SER A 332 -19.31 -4.60 -11.60
C SER A 332 -18.74 -3.95 -10.32
N ALA A 333 -17.42 -3.98 -10.14
CA ALA A 333 -16.77 -3.37 -8.99
C ALA A 333 -16.78 -1.85 -9.09
N ILE A 334 -16.45 -1.32 -10.27
CA ILE A 334 -16.07 0.09 -10.42
C ILE A 334 -17.17 0.93 -11.09
N CYS A 335 -18.05 0.33 -11.90
CA CYS A 335 -18.98 1.07 -12.76
C CYS A 335 -19.86 2.06 -12.00
N LYS A 336 -20.36 1.70 -10.82
CA LYS A 336 -21.18 2.58 -9.96
C LYS A 336 -20.45 3.82 -9.42
N PHE A 337 -19.12 3.88 -9.56
CA PHE A 337 -18.27 5.01 -9.16
C PHE A 337 -17.71 5.78 -10.35
N LEU A 338 -17.98 5.29 -11.56
CA LEU A 338 -17.61 5.94 -12.80
C LEU A 338 -18.85 6.62 -13.39
N ASP A 339 -18.62 7.75 -14.04
CA ASP A 339 -19.66 8.50 -14.74
C ASP A 339 -19.92 7.85 -16.12
N ILE A 340 -20.38 6.60 -16.09
CA ILE A 340 -20.62 5.72 -17.25
C ILE A 340 -22.07 5.25 -17.25
N ASN A 341 -22.71 5.32 -18.40
CA ASN A 341 -24.00 4.70 -18.67
C ASN A 341 -23.79 3.31 -19.30
N ILE A 342 -24.52 2.32 -18.80
CA ILE A 342 -24.55 0.98 -19.36
C ILE A 342 -25.76 0.87 -20.27
N ARG A 343 -25.56 0.52 -21.54
CA ARG A 343 -26.61 0.27 -22.53
C ARG A 343 -26.51 -1.17 -23.01
N ILE A 344 -27.64 -1.75 -23.40
CA ILE A 344 -27.67 -3.04 -24.09
C ILE A 344 -28.20 -2.77 -25.50
N GLU A 345 -27.37 -3.03 -26.51
CA GLU A 345 -27.71 -2.87 -27.92
C GLU A 345 -27.34 -4.14 -28.66
N ASN A 346 -28.27 -4.73 -29.41
CA ASN A 346 -28.06 -5.99 -30.16
C ASN A 346 -27.50 -7.13 -29.29
N ASN A 347 -28.04 -7.32 -28.08
CA ASN A 347 -27.56 -8.27 -27.06
C ASN A 347 -26.09 -8.08 -26.65
N LYS A 348 -25.49 -6.91 -26.90
CA LYS A 348 -24.14 -6.55 -26.47
C LYS A 348 -24.17 -5.40 -25.47
N LEU A 349 -23.39 -5.55 -24.41
CA LEU A 349 -23.18 -4.51 -23.41
C LEU A 349 -22.34 -3.39 -24.02
N LYS A 350 -22.85 -2.15 -24.00
CA LYS A 350 -22.12 -0.94 -24.36
C LYS A 350 -21.93 -0.07 -23.14
N LEU A 351 -20.68 0.35 -22.93
CA LEU A 351 -20.31 1.29 -21.89
C LEU A 351 -20.08 2.65 -22.54
N VAL A 352 -20.92 3.61 -22.20
CA VAL A 352 -20.88 4.94 -22.82
C VAL A 352 -20.63 5.98 -21.74
N LYS A 353 -19.52 6.71 -21.85
CA LYS A 353 -19.25 7.86 -20.97
C LYS A 353 -20.27 8.96 -21.25
N ASN A 354 -20.51 9.86 -20.29
CA ASN A 354 -21.49 10.96 -20.43
C ASN A 354 -21.29 11.83 -21.69
N ASN A 355 -20.09 11.89 -22.26
CA ASN A 355 -19.80 12.60 -23.52
C ASN A 355 -20.07 11.77 -24.79
N GLY A 356 -20.74 10.62 -24.69
CA GLY A 356 -21.07 9.74 -25.81
C GLY A 356 -19.95 8.78 -26.24
N LYS A 357 -18.75 8.87 -25.66
CA LYS A 357 -17.62 8.00 -26.02
C LYS A 357 -17.83 6.57 -25.50
N GLU A 358 -17.72 5.59 -26.40
CA GLU A 358 -17.74 4.17 -26.05
C GLU A 358 -16.43 3.74 -25.38
N ILE A 359 -16.55 2.92 -24.33
CA ILE A 359 -15.46 2.46 -23.48
C ILE A 359 -15.24 0.97 -23.72
N LYS A 360 -14.01 0.63 -24.14
CA LYS A 360 -13.61 -0.75 -24.39
C LYS A 360 -13.54 -1.55 -23.09
N TYR A 361 -13.95 -2.81 -23.17
CA TYR A 361 -13.85 -3.79 -22.10
C TYR A 361 -13.51 -5.17 -22.67
N ILE A 362 -13.16 -6.12 -21.81
CA ILE A 362 -12.81 -7.49 -22.19
C ILE A 362 -13.68 -8.44 -21.36
N ILE A 363 -14.21 -9.51 -21.97
CA ILE A 363 -15.01 -10.51 -21.26
C ILE A 363 -14.11 -11.69 -20.87
N TYR A 364 -14.22 -12.11 -19.61
CA TYR A 364 -13.63 -13.36 -19.12
C TYR A 364 -14.67 -14.15 -18.34
N ASN A 365 -14.94 -15.39 -18.73
CA ASN A 365 -15.94 -16.26 -18.10
C ASN A 365 -17.29 -15.53 -17.91
N ASN A 366 -17.80 -14.90 -18.98
CA ASN A 366 -19.04 -14.11 -19.02
C ASN A 366 -19.09 -12.88 -18.09
N GLU A 367 -17.97 -12.50 -17.46
CA GLU A 367 -17.87 -11.28 -16.66
C GLU A 367 -17.04 -10.23 -17.39
N PRO A 368 -17.52 -8.98 -17.51
CA PRO A 368 -16.80 -7.92 -18.21
C PRO A 368 -15.75 -7.25 -17.30
N TYR A 369 -14.58 -6.96 -17.84
CA TYR A 369 -13.42 -6.37 -17.16
C TYR A 369 -12.89 -5.15 -17.91
N ILE A 370 -12.33 -4.21 -17.16
CA ILE A 370 -11.68 -3.01 -17.70
C ILE A 370 -10.22 -2.95 -17.24
N SER A 371 -9.31 -2.62 -18.16
CA SER A 371 -7.89 -2.45 -17.83
C SER A 371 -7.67 -1.21 -16.97
N ILE A 372 -6.77 -1.30 -15.98
CA ILE A 372 -6.42 -0.13 -15.14
C ILE A 372 -5.90 1.03 -15.98
N LYS A 373 -5.07 0.78 -16.99
CA LYS A 373 -4.55 1.85 -17.88
C LYS A 373 -5.67 2.66 -18.55
N LEU A 374 -6.74 1.98 -18.96
CA LEU A 374 -7.91 2.65 -19.52
C LEU A 374 -8.65 3.46 -18.45
N LEU A 375 -8.74 2.95 -17.22
CA LEU A 375 -9.31 3.71 -16.10
C LEU A 375 -8.54 5.01 -15.85
N GLU A 376 -7.21 4.94 -15.86
CA GLU A 376 -6.36 6.11 -15.67
C GLU A 376 -6.54 7.13 -16.78
N LYS A 377 -6.50 6.67 -18.03
CA LYS A 377 -6.62 7.52 -19.22
C LYS A 377 -8.00 8.18 -19.36
N GLU A 378 -9.07 7.43 -19.14
CA GLU A 378 -10.42 7.87 -19.49
C GLU A 378 -11.21 8.46 -18.31
N PHE A 379 -10.83 8.14 -17.07
CA PHE A 379 -11.60 8.53 -15.86
C PHE A 379 -10.80 9.32 -14.83
N GLY A 380 -9.53 9.66 -15.12
CA GLY A 380 -8.68 10.41 -14.20
C GLY A 380 -8.41 9.65 -12.89
N ILE A 381 -8.56 8.33 -12.91
CA ILE A 381 -8.19 7.48 -11.78
C ILE A 381 -6.68 7.41 -11.72
N LYS A 382 -6.10 7.47 -10.52
CA LYS A 382 -4.71 7.08 -10.30
C LYS A 382 -4.69 5.67 -9.72
N SER A 383 -3.67 4.89 -10.05
CA SER A 383 -3.55 3.53 -9.51
C SER A 383 -2.19 3.25 -8.90
N ASP A 384 -2.16 2.30 -7.98
CA ASP A 384 -0.96 1.67 -7.47
C ASP A 384 -1.21 0.16 -7.30
N ILE A 385 -0.28 -0.67 -7.77
CA ILE A 385 -0.46 -2.11 -7.96
C ILE A 385 0.57 -2.85 -7.13
N PHE A 386 0.12 -3.62 -6.15
CA PHE A 386 0.96 -4.31 -5.17
C PHE A 386 0.97 -5.81 -5.47
N THR A 387 1.96 -6.27 -6.23
CA THR A 387 2.11 -7.67 -6.63
C THR A 387 2.41 -8.59 -5.44
N LEU A 388 3.26 -8.18 -4.49
CA LEU A 388 3.58 -8.95 -3.28
C LEU A 388 2.34 -9.14 -2.39
N ASN A 389 1.64 -8.03 -2.10
CA ASN A 389 0.50 -8.00 -1.20
C ASN A 389 -0.84 -8.26 -1.90
N LYS A 390 -0.81 -8.61 -3.19
CA LYS A 390 -1.93 -9.01 -4.03
C LYS A 390 -3.11 -8.02 -4.03
N HIS A 391 -2.86 -6.73 -4.21
CA HIS A 391 -3.95 -5.77 -4.29
C HIS A 391 -3.69 -4.62 -5.25
N VAL A 392 -4.77 -3.95 -5.62
CA VAL A 392 -4.75 -2.72 -6.41
C VAL A 392 -5.36 -1.61 -5.58
N LYS A 393 -4.70 -0.46 -5.52
CA LYS A 393 -5.27 0.77 -5.00
C LYS A 393 -5.65 1.67 -6.15
N LEU A 394 -6.87 2.17 -6.12
CA LEU A 394 -7.42 3.15 -7.04
C LEU A 394 -7.71 4.41 -6.26
N TYR A 395 -7.39 5.55 -6.85
CA TYR A 395 -7.60 6.87 -6.26
C TYR A 395 -8.38 7.73 -7.25
N LYS A 396 -9.45 8.36 -6.79
CA LYS A 396 -10.21 9.37 -7.53
C LYS A 396 -10.39 10.56 -6.62
N ASP A 397 -10.05 11.74 -7.14
CA ASP A 397 -10.25 13.00 -6.44
C ASP A 397 -11.75 13.20 -6.13
N PRO A 398 -12.10 13.70 -4.93
CA PRO A 398 -13.49 13.87 -4.54
C PRO A 398 -14.17 15.05 -5.22
N GLU A 399 -15.46 14.93 -5.46
CA GLU A 399 -16.37 16.04 -5.69
C GLU A 399 -16.84 16.62 -4.35
N ILE A 400 -16.64 17.92 -4.17
CA ILE A 400 -17.11 18.66 -3.00
C ILE A 400 -18.36 19.45 -3.39
N ILE A 401 -19.47 19.20 -2.71
CA ILE A 401 -20.77 19.76 -3.02
C ILE A 401 -21.13 20.75 -1.92
N PHE A 402 -21.21 22.03 -2.26
CA PHE A 402 -21.54 23.12 -1.35
C PHE A 402 -22.60 24.01 -2.00
N LYS A 403 -23.75 24.19 -1.32
CA LYS A 403 -24.89 24.99 -1.84
C LYS A 403 -25.25 24.63 -3.29
N ASN A 404 -25.42 23.34 -3.56
CA ASN A 404 -25.70 22.75 -4.88
C ASN A 404 -24.65 23.02 -5.99
N THR A 405 -23.49 23.58 -5.64
CA THR A 405 -22.37 23.77 -6.57
C THR A 405 -21.33 22.68 -6.34
N ILE A 406 -20.83 22.09 -7.43
CA ILE A 406 -19.80 21.05 -7.40
C ILE A 406 -18.42 21.69 -7.60
N TYR A 407 -17.49 21.36 -6.70
CA TYR A 407 -16.10 21.77 -6.71
C TYR A 407 -15.21 20.53 -6.75
N LYS A 408 -14.04 20.63 -7.40
CA LYS A 408 -13.07 19.54 -7.44
C LYS A 408 -12.20 19.57 -6.19
N GLY A 409 -12.31 18.58 -5.32
CA GLY A 409 -11.36 18.37 -4.24
C GLY A 409 -10.08 17.69 -4.74
N LYS A 410 -9.12 17.50 -3.83
CA LYS A 410 -7.89 16.74 -4.10
C LYS A 410 -7.68 15.70 -3.00
N LEU A 411 -7.31 14.48 -3.38
CA LEU A 411 -6.90 13.44 -2.44
C LEU A 411 -5.37 13.30 -2.48
N ILE A 412 -4.70 13.69 -1.39
CA ILE A 412 -3.24 13.67 -1.28
C ILE A 412 -2.87 13.04 0.06
N ASP A 413 -2.02 12.02 0.06
CA ASP A 413 -1.57 11.32 1.28
C ASP A 413 -2.74 10.87 2.18
N ASN A 414 -3.82 10.38 1.58
CA ASN A 414 -5.07 9.98 2.22
C ASN A 414 -5.86 11.12 2.89
N GLU A 415 -5.49 12.36 2.62
CA GLU A 415 -6.13 13.55 3.14
C GLU A 415 -6.90 14.26 2.03
N ILE A 416 -8.11 14.69 2.36
CA ILE A 416 -8.97 15.42 1.43
C ILE A 416 -8.69 16.90 1.57
N TYR A 417 -8.42 17.53 0.44
CA TYR A 417 -8.19 18.95 0.31
C TYR A 417 -9.38 19.57 -0.42
N ILE A 418 -9.94 20.62 0.17
CA ILE A 418 -11.12 21.32 -0.30
C ILE A 418 -10.69 22.66 -0.89
N PRO A 419 -11.16 23.05 -2.08
CA PRO A 419 -10.88 24.36 -2.65
C PRO A 419 -11.24 25.49 -1.68
N TYR A 420 -10.29 26.36 -1.39
CA TYR A 420 -10.46 27.48 -0.48
C TYR A 420 -11.62 28.40 -0.91
N ARG A 421 -11.78 28.60 -2.22
CA ARG A 421 -12.82 29.45 -2.80
C ARG A 421 -14.25 29.05 -2.44
N ILE A 422 -14.49 27.82 -1.97
CA ILE A 422 -15.81 27.39 -1.47
C ILE A 422 -16.32 28.31 -0.36
N PHE A 423 -15.41 28.85 0.46
CA PHE A 423 -15.76 29.66 1.62
C PHE A 423 -15.95 31.15 1.29
N PHE A 424 -15.69 31.58 0.05
CA PHE A 424 -15.69 32.99 -0.35
C PHE A 424 -16.38 33.15 -1.71
N LYS A 425 -17.49 33.91 -1.78
CA LYS A 425 -18.15 34.27 -3.05
C LYS A 425 -17.17 35.05 -3.94
N ASP A 426 -16.77 34.45 -5.07
CA ASP A 426 -16.21 35.03 -6.32
C ASP A 426 -15.13 36.13 -6.28
N LYS A 427 -14.53 36.47 -5.13
CA LYS A 427 -13.49 37.51 -5.05
C LYS A 427 -12.13 36.96 -4.64
N ILE A 428 -11.52 36.13 -5.48
CA ILE A 428 -10.07 35.93 -5.45
C ILE A 428 -9.56 35.94 -6.89
N THR A 429 -9.28 37.14 -7.41
CA THR A 429 -8.48 37.32 -8.62
C THR A 429 -7.03 36.91 -8.33
N LYS A 430 -6.34 36.34 -9.34
CA LYS A 430 -4.96 35.81 -9.31
C LYS A 430 -3.86 36.72 -8.73
N LYS A 431 -4.17 37.93 -8.27
CA LYS A 431 -3.22 38.94 -7.78
C LYS A 431 -3.23 39.17 -6.26
N THR A 432 -4.10 38.52 -5.49
CA THR A 432 -4.06 38.66 -4.03
C THR A 432 -2.97 37.74 -3.46
N ILE A 433 -1.86 38.34 -3.05
CA ILE A 433 -0.72 37.78 -2.30
C ILE A 433 -1.03 36.39 -1.73
N LEU A 434 -0.27 35.39 -2.18
CA LEU A 434 -0.23 34.00 -1.69
C LEU A 434 -0.03 33.98 -0.17
N LYS A 435 -1.12 34.09 0.60
CA LYS A 435 -1.07 33.84 2.03
C LYS A 435 -1.08 32.32 2.22
N PRO A 436 -0.06 31.72 2.86
CA PRO A 436 -0.03 30.28 3.11
C PRO A 436 -1.06 29.83 4.16
N VAL A 437 -1.87 30.76 4.66
CA VAL A 437 -2.78 30.58 5.80
C VAL A 437 -4.04 31.40 5.61
N ILE A 438 -5.18 30.80 5.94
CA ILE A 438 -6.47 31.50 6.11
C ILE A 438 -6.88 31.62 7.57
N ILE A 439 -7.65 32.65 7.87
CA ILE A 439 -8.38 32.74 9.13
C ILE A 439 -9.75 32.14 8.89
N PHE A 440 -10.00 30.99 9.51
CA PHE A 440 -11.29 30.32 9.50
C PHE A 440 -11.77 30.19 10.94
N ASP A 441 -12.85 30.90 11.28
CA ASP A 441 -13.39 30.98 12.64
C ASP A 441 -12.29 31.22 13.69
N PHE A 442 -11.58 32.35 13.50
CA PHE A 442 -10.46 32.84 14.31
C PHE A 442 -9.21 31.93 14.37
N LYS A 443 -9.17 30.80 13.66
CA LYS A 443 -7.98 29.94 13.55
C LYS A 443 -7.21 30.16 12.26
N ARG A 444 -5.88 30.20 12.38
CA ARG A 444 -4.93 30.15 11.26
C ARG A 444 -4.82 28.72 10.75
N ILE A 445 -5.25 28.48 9.51
CA ILE A 445 -5.22 27.16 8.87
C ILE A 445 -4.33 27.21 7.64
N ALA A 446 -3.40 26.26 7.54
CA ALA A 446 -2.49 26.16 6.42
C ALA A 446 -3.21 25.85 5.11
N MET A 447 -2.74 26.45 4.03
CA MET A 447 -3.23 26.27 2.68
C MET A 447 -2.15 25.63 1.83
N LYS A 448 -2.60 24.83 0.86
CA LYS A 448 -1.74 24.21 -0.12
C LYS A 448 -2.10 24.73 -1.51
N ASP A 449 -1.13 25.32 -2.21
CA ASP A 449 -1.28 25.62 -3.63
C ASP A 449 -1.13 24.31 -4.42
N ILE A 450 -2.13 24.02 -5.24
CA ILE A 450 -2.15 22.87 -6.13
C ILE A 450 -2.59 23.40 -7.51
N ASP A 451 -1.66 23.40 -8.45
CA ASP A 451 -1.89 23.85 -9.84
C ASP A 451 -2.43 25.29 -9.93
N GLY A 452 -2.03 26.19 -9.02
CA GLY A 452 -2.46 27.59 -9.01
C GLY A 452 -3.82 27.85 -8.36
N GLU A 453 -4.43 26.82 -7.75
CA GLU A 453 -5.61 26.95 -6.91
C GLU A 453 -5.27 26.60 -5.47
N LEU A 454 -5.82 27.36 -4.53
CA LEU A 454 -5.56 27.18 -3.12
C LEU A 454 -6.54 26.19 -2.50
N TYR A 455 -6.01 25.26 -1.71
CA TYR A 455 -6.78 24.24 -1.02
C TYR A 455 -6.54 24.25 0.49
N VAL A 456 -7.56 23.83 1.25
CA VAL A 456 -7.53 23.68 2.70
C VAL A 456 -7.73 22.21 3.04
N LYS A 457 -6.92 21.71 3.98
CA LYS A 457 -7.04 20.33 4.44
C LYS A 457 -8.35 20.14 5.22
N LEU A 458 -9.18 19.19 4.81
CA LEU A 458 -10.50 18.96 5.41
C LEU A 458 -10.39 18.61 6.91
N SER A 459 -9.37 17.87 7.33
CA SER A 459 -9.17 17.51 8.73
C SER A 459 -9.08 18.72 9.66
N ASP A 460 -8.60 19.85 9.14
CA ASP A 460 -8.29 21.05 9.92
C ASP A 460 -9.54 21.91 10.11
N ILE A 461 -10.50 21.80 9.18
CA ILE A 461 -11.76 22.55 9.19
C ILE A 461 -12.98 21.70 9.52
N LYS A 462 -12.87 20.37 9.59
CA LYS A 462 -14.03 19.45 9.72
C LYS A 462 -14.95 19.76 10.88
N LYS A 463 -14.42 20.31 11.99
CA LYS A 463 -15.21 20.64 13.19
C LYS A 463 -16.19 21.80 12.98
N TYR A 464 -15.96 22.61 11.96
CA TYR A 464 -16.78 23.76 11.59
C TYR A 464 -17.78 23.45 10.47
N LEU A 465 -17.78 22.22 9.98
CA LEU A 465 -18.59 21.78 8.84
C LEU A 465 -19.51 20.63 9.23
N ARG A 466 -20.74 20.65 8.72
CA ARG A 466 -21.54 19.44 8.60
C ARG A 466 -21.09 18.76 7.31
N ILE A 467 -20.71 17.50 7.40
CA ILE A 467 -20.14 16.75 6.28
C ILE A 467 -20.91 15.45 6.14
N GLU A 468 -21.57 15.29 5.00
CA GLU A 468 -22.14 14.03 4.57
C GLU A 468 -21.32 13.52 3.39
N LYS A 469 -21.03 12.23 3.36
CA LYS A 469 -20.11 11.67 2.35
C LYS A 469 -20.46 10.25 2.00
N ASP A 470 -20.18 9.89 0.76
CA ASP A 470 -20.36 8.51 0.32
C ASP A 470 -19.34 7.56 0.99
N PRO A 471 -19.55 6.23 0.88
CA PRO A 471 -18.67 5.23 1.50
C PRO A 471 -17.24 5.20 0.94
N TYR A 472 -16.90 5.87 -0.15
CA TYR A 472 -15.56 5.87 -0.75
C TYR A 472 -14.93 7.27 -0.79
N ASN A 473 -15.60 8.26 -0.16
CA ASN A 473 -15.25 9.67 -0.20
C ASN A 473 -15.08 10.18 -1.65
N LEU A 474 -15.95 9.78 -2.59
CA LEU A 474 -15.95 10.34 -3.94
C LEU A 474 -16.83 11.58 -4.02
N LYS A 475 -17.89 11.66 -3.23
CA LYS A 475 -18.75 12.83 -3.07
C LYS A 475 -18.84 13.23 -1.59
N LEU A 476 -18.59 14.52 -1.33
CA LEU A 476 -18.71 15.12 0.00
C LEU A 476 -19.66 16.31 -0.09
N TYR A 477 -20.80 16.21 0.60
CA TYR A 477 -21.72 17.31 0.82
C TYR A 477 -21.27 18.05 2.08
N ILE A 478 -21.01 19.35 1.94
CA ILE A 478 -20.54 20.18 3.04
C ILE A 478 -21.49 21.35 3.26
N GLU A 479 -21.72 21.66 4.53
CA GLU A 479 -22.46 22.83 4.98
C GLU A 479 -21.71 23.47 6.15
N LYS A 480 -21.85 24.79 6.30
CA LYS A 480 -21.28 25.48 7.47
C LYS A 480 -22.09 25.06 8.71
N ARG A 481 -21.41 24.66 9.79
CA ARG A 481 -22.11 24.49 11.07
C ARG A 481 -22.53 25.86 11.59
N GLU A 482 -23.79 25.98 11.95
CA GLU A 482 -24.27 27.06 12.79
C GLU A 482 -23.91 26.70 14.23
N PHE A 483 -22.99 27.46 14.82
CA PHE A 483 -22.76 27.42 16.26
C PHE A 483 -23.79 28.38 16.86
N LYS A 484 -24.77 27.82 17.59
CA LYS A 484 -25.71 28.60 18.39
C LYS A 484 -25.00 29.21 19.59
#